data_AF-A0A7G8UZI2-F1
#
_entry.id   AF-A0A7G8UZI2-F1
#
_cell.length_a   1.000
_cell.length_b   1.000
_cell.length_c   1.000
_cell.angle_alpha   90.00
_cell.angle_beta   90.00
_cell.angle_gamma   90.00
#
_symmetry.space_group_name_H-M   'P 1'
#
loop_
_entity.id
_entity.type
_entity.pdbx_description
1 polymer ?
#
loop_
_entity_poly.entity_id
_entity_poly.type
_entity_poly.pdbx_seq_one_letter_code
_entity_poly.pdbx_strand_id
1 'polypeptide(L)'
;MTDTELKELDRLMDPNTPQDLTDIFKIYKEFLFKVMMNHKNESNTSVQNRQAILLLQMMFSKIANIEKLVEGIEFTSSTGARLNKVTDPILISSSIRGVFESVGMFNIVYVNPKTEDKRLILHTLWVLAGLNFRQRFNSVTKSLEFLEKSKAEKEKIDKLTKDIEETDLFKSLKPKDKDKIYNAINGKHYYIMFVDNEVKGLGGFQELIDNAGVVTNSIGQLYTYYSLSSHPSNVSVFQFGGMFETDNTDNFDNVNFNLSNAFKLVGVFIADYIKVFPFVSVMLESQSEIDRIVIKLNNSIIRGRENLIQ
;
A
#
# COMPACT_ATOMS: atom_id res chain seq x y z
N MET A 1 -20.30 8.03 23.25
CA MET A 1 -20.05 6.61 23.51
C MET A 1 -20.50 6.19 24.90
N THR A 2 -21.17 5.06 24.95
CA THR A 2 -21.57 4.28 26.14
C THR A 2 -20.41 3.38 26.62
N ASP A 3 -20.51 2.84 27.84
CA ASP A 3 -19.52 1.90 28.37
C ASP A 3 -19.34 0.64 27.50
N THR A 4 -20.42 0.19 26.86
CA THR A 4 -20.36 -0.96 25.93
C THR A 4 -19.59 -0.60 24.66
N GLU A 5 -19.79 0.60 24.11
CA GLU A 5 -19.05 1.06 22.93
C GLU A 5 -17.57 1.31 23.23
N LEU A 6 -17.24 1.75 24.45
CA LEU A 6 -15.85 1.90 24.90
C LEU A 6 -15.15 0.53 24.97
N LYS A 7 -15.78 -0.47 25.59
CA LYS A 7 -15.23 -1.83 25.66
C LYS A 7 -15.04 -2.46 24.28
N GLU A 8 -15.98 -2.23 23.37
CA GLU A 8 -15.88 -2.73 22.01
C GLU A 8 -14.76 -2.03 21.23
N LEU A 9 -14.61 -0.72 21.41
CA LEU A 9 -13.49 0.00 20.82
C LEU A 9 -12.15 -0.51 21.37
N ASP A 10 -12.01 -0.71 22.67
CA ASP A 10 -10.79 -1.24 23.27
C ASP A 10 -10.44 -2.63 22.70
N ARG A 11 -11.44 -3.51 22.56
CA ARG A 11 -11.28 -4.84 21.93
C ARG A 11 -10.76 -4.76 20.48
N LEU A 12 -11.28 -3.81 19.70
CA LEU A 12 -10.89 -3.64 18.29
C LEU A 12 -9.55 -2.91 18.11
N MET A 13 -9.14 -2.11 19.10
CA MET A 13 -7.87 -1.38 19.08
C MET A 13 -6.71 -2.20 19.65
N ASP A 14 -7.01 -3.19 20.51
CA ASP A 14 -6.07 -4.14 21.08
C ASP A 14 -6.65 -5.57 20.99
N PRO A 15 -6.67 -6.17 19.78
CA PRO A 15 -7.29 -7.47 19.54
C PRO A 15 -6.48 -8.57 20.23
N ASN A 16 -7.16 -9.44 20.97
CA ASN A 16 -6.56 -10.51 21.76
C ASN A 16 -6.96 -11.91 21.27
N THR A 17 -7.87 -11.98 20.30
CA THR A 17 -8.36 -13.25 19.73
C THR A 17 -8.40 -13.20 18.20
N PRO A 18 -8.39 -14.36 17.51
CA PRO A 18 -8.60 -14.42 16.07
C PRO A 18 -9.95 -13.82 15.61
N GLN A 19 -10.97 -13.85 16.46
CA GLN A 19 -12.26 -13.25 16.15
C GLN A 19 -12.18 -11.72 16.13
N ASP A 20 -11.45 -11.11 17.08
CA ASP A 20 -11.22 -9.66 17.09
C ASP A 20 -10.56 -9.20 15.78
N LEU A 21 -9.55 -9.93 15.32
CA LEU A 21 -8.88 -9.66 14.03
C LEU A 21 -9.86 -9.75 12.86
N THR A 22 -10.72 -10.77 12.85
CA THR A 22 -11.74 -10.98 11.81
C THR A 22 -12.73 -9.82 11.78
N ASP A 23 -13.13 -9.30 12.94
CA ASP A 23 -14.05 -8.16 13.04
C ASP A 23 -13.40 -6.88 12.49
N ILE A 24 -12.11 -6.64 12.77
CA ILE A 24 -11.38 -5.51 12.20
C ILE A 24 -11.26 -5.64 10.67
N PHE A 25 -10.96 -6.84 10.15
CA PHE A 25 -10.97 -7.09 8.70
C PHE A 25 -12.30 -6.74 8.07
N LYS A 26 -13.41 -7.13 8.73
CA LYS A 26 -14.76 -6.81 8.25
C LYS A 26 -14.98 -5.31 8.16
N ILE A 27 -14.60 -4.53 9.17
CA ILE A 27 -14.71 -3.06 9.17
C ILE A 27 -14.03 -2.46 7.93
N TYR A 28 -12.75 -2.79 7.71
CA TYR A 28 -11.99 -2.23 6.59
C TYR A 28 -12.50 -2.71 5.24
N LYS A 29 -12.78 -4.01 5.08
CA LYS A 29 -13.28 -4.57 3.81
C LYS A 29 -14.63 -3.99 3.43
N GLU A 30 -15.57 -3.90 4.38
CA GLU A 30 -16.89 -3.35 4.12
C GLU A 30 -16.79 -1.89 3.69
N PHE A 31 -15.98 -1.09 4.39
CA PHE A 31 -15.76 0.30 4.03
C PHE A 31 -15.15 0.42 2.62
N LEU A 32 -14.02 -0.24 2.36
CA LEU A 32 -13.34 -0.19 1.06
C LEU A 32 -14.26 -0.66 -0.09
N PHE A 33 -15.02 -1.74 0.14
CA PHE A 33 -15.97 -2.26 -0.84
C PHE A 33 -17.11 -1.26 -1.12
N LYS A 34 -17.70 -0.65 -0.09
CA LYS A 34 -18.72 0.40 -0.25
C LYS A 34 -18.17 1.54 -1.13
N VAL A 35 -16.95 2.02 -0.86
CA VAL A 35 -16.31 3.08 -1.66
C VAL A 35 -16.09 2.64 -3.10
N MET A 36 -15.58 1.42 -3.34
CA MET A 36 -15.40 0.86 -4.69
C MET A 36 -16.72 0.82 -5.48
N MET A 37 -17.82 0.43 -4.82
CA MET A 37 -19.13 0.36 -5.46
C MET A 37 -19.66 1.74 -5.85
N ASN A 38 -19.33 2.79 -5.09
CA ASN A 38 -19.80 4.15 -5.36
C ASN A 38 -19.04 4.82 -6.53
N HIS A 39 -17.77 4.45 -6.76
CA HIS A 39 -17.00 4.93 -7.93
C HIS A 39 -17.53 4.41 -9.28
N LYS A 40 -18.37 3.37 -9.30
CA LYS A 40 -18.88 2.77 -10.56
C LYS A 40 -19.70 3.73 -11.42
N ASN A 41 -20.09 4.88 -10.89
CA ASN A 41 -20.91 5.88 -11.57
C ASN A 41 -20.11 6.99 -12.27
N GLU A 42 -18.77 6.97 -12.24
CA GLU A 42 -17.96 8.02 -12.85
C GLU A 42 -17.44 7.63 -14.25
N SER A 43 -18.23 7.90 -15.30
CA SER A 43 -17.86 7.58 -16.68
C SER A 43 -16.82 8.53 -17.31
N ASN A 44 -16.55 9.69 -16.68
CA ASN A 44 -15.73 10.78 -17.27
C ASN A 44 -14.44 11.13 -16.50
N THR A 45 -13.93 10.25 -15.64
CA THR A 45 -12.73 10.55 -14.84
C THR A 45 -11.43 10.45 -15.66
N SER A 46 -10.41 11.24 -15.28
CA SER A 46 -9.06 11.21 -15.90
C SER A 46 -8.40 9.84 -15.76
N VAL A 47 -7.39 9.54 -16.59
CA VAL A 47 -6.64 8.27 -16.51
C VAL A 47 -5.97 8.12 -15.13
N GLN A 48 -5.42 9.20 -14.59
CA GLN A 48 -4.80 9.24 -13.27
C GLN A 48 -5.81 8.82 -12.19
N ASN A 49 -7.00 9.42 -12.20
CA ASN A 49 -8.04 9.11 -11.22
C ASN A 49 -8.58 7.69 -11.38
N ARG A 50 -8.76 7.20 -12.61
CA ARG A 50 -9.13 5.78 -12.84
C ARG A 50 -8.10 4.83 -12.24
N GLN A 51 -6.81 5.14 -12.38
CA GLN A 51 -5.75 4.32 -11.78
C GLN A 51 -5.69 4.45 -10.26
N ALA A 52 -5.95 5.64 -9.70
CA ALA A 52 -6.15 5.80 -8.26
C ALA A 52 -7.33 4.97 -7.73
N ILE A 53 -8.45 4.90 -8.47
CA ILE A 53 -9.59 4.02 -8.16
C ILE A 53 -9.19 2.53 -8.23
N LEU A 54 -8.41 2.12 -9.23
CA LEU A 54 -7.89 0.75 -9.29
C LEU A 54 -6.99 0.42 -8.09
N LEU A 55 -6.22 1.39 -7.59
CA LEU A 55 -5.40 1.20 -6.39
C LEU A 55 -6.24 0.96 -5.13
N LEU A 56 -7.42 1.58 -5.01
CA LEU A 56 -8.40 1.23 -3.97
C LEU A 56 -8.85 -0.23 -4.09
N GLN A 57 -9.15 -0.70 -5.31
CA GLN A 57 -9.53 -2.09 -5.54
C GLN A 57 -8.38 -3.06 -5.21
N MET A 58 -7.14 -2.68 -5.54
CA MET A 58 -5.95 -3.43 -5.15
C MET A 58 -5.77 -3.46 -3.64
N MET A 59 -6.02 -2.35 -2.94
CA MET A 59 -5.96 -2.30 -1.48
C MET A 59 -6.98 -3.24 -0.85
N PHE A 60 -8.25 -3.19 -1.30
CA PHE A 60 -9.28 -4.13 -0.88
C PHE A 60 -8.86 -5.58 -1.10
N SER A 61 -8.35 -5.90 -2.29
CA SER A 61 -7.89 -7.25 -2.62
C SER A 61 -6.75 -7.72 -1.72
N LYS A 62 -5.79 -6.85 -1.39
CA LYS A 62 -4.70 -7.17 -0.45
C LYS A 62 -5.24 -7.51 0.93
N ILE A 63 -6.14 -6.69 1.47
CA ILE A 63 -6.71 -6.91 2.80
C ILE A 63 -7.55 -8.20 2.84
N ALA A 64 -8.34 -8.47 1.80
CA ALA A 64 -9.08 -9.73 1.69
C ALA A 64 -8.16 -10.96 1.60
N ASN A 65 -7.03 -10.87 0.89
CA ASN A 65 -6.07 -11.97 0.82
C ASN A 65 -5.32 -12.17 2.15
N ILE A 66 -4.95 -11.10 2.85
CA ILE A 66 -4.29 -11.20 4.15
C ILE A 66 -5.21 -11.88 5.17
N GLU A 67 -6.50 -11.56 5.18
CA GLU A 67 -7.49 -12.27 6.02
C GLU A 67 -7.47 -13.80 5.75
N LYS A 68 -7.39 -14.21 4.48
CA LYS A 68 -7.26 -15.63 4.11
C LYS A 68 -5.96 -16.28 4.57
N LEU A 69 -4.87 -15.52 4.65
CA LEU A 69 -3.61 -16.03 5.21
C LEU A 69 -3.72 -16.24 6.74
N VAL A 70 -4.46 -15.38 7.43
CA VAL A 70 -4.72 -15.48 8.87
C VAL A 70 -5.62 -16.67 9.20
N GLU A 71 -6.48 -17.08 8.26
CA GLU A 71 -7.23 -18.34 8.39
C GLU A 71 -6.31 -19.56 8.48
N GLY A 72 -5.05 -19.48 8.06
CA GLY A 72 -4.07 -20.57 8.15
C GLY A 72 -4.31 -21.71 7.17
N ILE A 73 -3.37 -22.65 7.13
CA ILE A 73 -3.42 -23.83 6.26
C ILE A 73 -3.47 -25.10 7.10
N GLU A 74 -4.24 -26.08 6.63
CA GLU A 74 -4.23 -27.46 7.12
C GLU A 74 -4.17 -28.42 5.93
N PHE A 75 -3.64 -29.62 6.13
CA PHE A 75 -3.52 -30.60 5.04
C PHE A 75 -3.64 -32.02 5.57
N THR A 76 -4.35 -32.86 4.83
CA THR A 76 -4.41 -34.31 5.07
C THR A 76 -3.96 -35.01 3.80
N SER A 77 -2.90 -35.80 3.89
CA SER A 77 -2.36 -36.55 2.75
C SER A 77 -3.29 -37.72 2.38
N SER A 78 -3.06 -38.29 1.20
CA SER A 78 -3.70 -39.55 0.78
C SER A 78 -3.36 -40.73 1.68
N THR A 79 -2.25 -40.67 2.43
CA THR A 79 -1.84 -41.69 3.40
C THR A 79 -2.44 -41.47 4.80
N GLY A 80 -3.24 -40.40 4.99
CA GLY A 80 -3.83 -40.03 6.28
C GLY A 80 -2.89 -39.24 7.20
N ALA A 81 -1.69 -38.86 6.74
CA ALA A 81 -0.82 -37.96 7.50
C ALA A 81 -1.41 -36.55 7.53
N ARG A 82 -1.40 -35.90 8.69
CA ARG A 82 -2.05 -34.59 8.91
C ARG A 82 -1.05 -33.51 9.28
N LEU A 83 -1.14 -32.38 8.59
CA LEU A 83 -0.64 -31.09 9.03
C LEU A 83 -1.77 -30.41 9.83
N ASN A 84 -1.50 -30.14 11.10
CA ASN A 84 -2.41 -29.33 11.91
C ASN A 84 -2.47 -27.91 11.35
N LYS A 85 -3.56 -27.22 11.66
CA LYS A 85 -3.77 -25.83 11.25
C LYS A 85 -2.60 -24.95 11.72
N VAL A 86 -1.89 -24.35 10.77
CA VAL A 86 -0.78 -23.41 11.05
C VAL A 86 -1.04 -22.09 10.34
N THR A 87 -0.75 -20.98 11.03
CA THR A 87 -0.75 -19.65 10.45
C THR A 87 0.69 -19.24 10.21
N ASP A 88 1.01 -18.82 8.98
CA ASP A 88 2.36 -18.43 8.59
C ASP A 88 2.54 -16.91 8.72
N PRO A 89 3.20 -16.42 9.79
CA PRO A 89 3.41 -14.99 10.00
C PRO A 89 4.37 -14.37 8.97
N ILE A 90 5.21 -15.16 8.31
CA ILE A 90 6.17 -14.69 7.30
C ILE A 90 5.43 -14.37 6.00
N LEU A 91 4.48 -15.21 5.58
CA LEU A 91 3.63 -14.92 4.44
C LEU A 91 2.72 -13.71 4.68
N ILE A 92 2.21 -13.55 5.91
CA ILE A 92 1.44 -12.37 6.32
C ILE A 92 2.31 -11.11 6.24
N SER A 93 3.50 -11.12 6.87
CA SER A 93 4.48 -10.04 6.84
C SER A 93 4.86 -9.63 5.41
N SER A 94 5.19 -10.60 4.56
CA SER A 94 5.53 -10.37 3.14
C SER A 94 4.36 -9.75 2.36
N SER A 95 3.12 -10.13 2.67
CA SER A 95 1.91 -9.56 2.06
C SER A 95 1.66 -8.12 2.50
N ILE A 96 1.92 -7.80 3.78
CA ILE A 96 1.78 -6.46 4.34
C ILE A 96 2.81 -5.48 3.76
N ARG A 97 4.00 -5.96 3.37
CA ARG A 97 4.95 -5.16 2.58
C ARG A 97 4.28 -4.51 1.37
N GLY A 98 3.45 -5.27 0.67
CA GLY A 98 2.71 -4.77 -0.49
C GLY A 98 1.69 -3.68 -0.14
N VAL A 99 1.13 -3.69 1.09
CA VAL A 99 0.28 -2.62 1.63
C VAL A 99 1.13 -1.39 1.91
N PHE A 100 2.24 -1.55 2.62
CA PHE A 100 3.20 -0.49 2.93
C PHE A 100 3.65 0.27 1.67
N GLU A 101 4.13 -0.45 0.66
CA GLU A 101 4.61 0.16 -0.59
C GLU A 101 3.48 0.89 -1.35
N SER A 102 2.25 0.39 -1.27
CA SER A 102 1.10 1.03 -1.92
C SER A 102 0.69 2.33 -1.26
N VAL A 103 0.78 2.40 0.05
CA VAL A 103 0.47 3.61 0.82
C VAL A 103 1.47 4.72 0.49
N GLY A 104 2.77 4.41 0.52
CA GLY A 104 3.81 5.38 0.18
C GLY A 104 3.73 5.83 -1.27
N MET A 105 3.53 4.90 -2.20
CA MET A 105 3.33 5.22 -3.62
C MET A 105 2.08 6.07 -3.84
N PHE A 106 0.94 5.72 -3.24
CA PHE A 106 -0.30 6.46 -3.42
C PHE A 106 -0.17 7.90 -2.92
N ASN A 107 0.46 8.09 -1.76
CA ASN A 107 0.70 9.41 -1.22
C ASN A 107 1.56 10.26 -2.18
N ILE A 108 2.71 9.74 -2.59
CA ILE A 108 3.66 10.48 -3.42
C ILE A 108 3.07 10.79 -4.79
N VAL A 109 2.36 9.85 -5.42
CA VAL A 109 1.84 10.04 -6.77
C VAL A 109 0.55 10.88 -6.80
N TYR A 110 -0.33 10.78 -5.80
CA TYR A 110 -1.67 11.37 -5.88
C TYR A 110 -1.97 12.45 -4.84
N VAL A 111 -1.35 12.41 -3.65
CA VAL A 111 -1.68 13.29 -2.51
C VAL A 111 -0.70 14.44 -2.35
N ASN A 112 0.60 14.14 -2.42
CA ASN A 112 1.67 15.10 -2.32
C ASN A 112 1.62 16.18 -3.42
N PRO A 113 1.43 15.84 -4.72
CA PRO A 113 1.37 16.86 -5.76
C PRO A 113 0.14 17.75 -5.61
N LYS A 114 0.38 19.03 -5.33
CA LYS A 114 -0.66 20.06 -5.13
C LYS A 114 -1.14 20.71 -6.42
N THR A 115 -0.56 20.36 -7.56
CA THR A 115 -0.97 20.86 -8.88
C THR A 115 -1.12 19.69 -9.85
N GLU A 116 -1.99 19.84 -10.84
CA GLU A 116 -2.19 18.81 -11.87
C GLU A 116 -0.89 18.51 -12.64
N ASP A 117 -0.06 19.52 -12.88
CA ASP A 117 1.21 19.33 -13.60
C ASP A 117 2.23 18.51 -12.78
N LYS A 118 2.33 18.76 -11.47
CA LYS A 118 3.14 17.92 -10.55
C LYS A 118 2.63 16.49 -10.52
N ARG A 119 1.30 16.32 -10.48
CA ARG A 119 0.66 14.99 -10.46
C ARG A 119 0.91 14.26 -11.78
N LEU A 120 0.79 14.94 -12.92
CA LEU A 120 1.05 14.38 -14.24
C LEU A 120 2.48 13.85 -14.34
N ILE A 121 3.47 14.62 -13.93
CA ILE A 121 4.88 14.17 -13.95
C ILE A 121 5.08 12.95 -13.06
N LEU A 122 4.64 12.99 -11.79
CA LEU A 122 4.85 11.86 -10.85
C LEU A 122 4.11 10.59 -11.28
N HIS A 123 2.88 10.75 -11.76
CA HIS A 123 2.10 9.65 -12.33
C HIS A 123 2.80 9.04 -13.55
N THR A 124 3.30 9.88 -14.44
CA THR A 124 3.99 9.44 -15.65
C THR A 124 5.30 8.73 -15.32
N LEU A 125 6.08 9.22 -14.35
CA LEU A 125 7.26 8.55 -13.82
C LEU A 125 6.94 7.18 -13.23
N TRP A 126 5.83 7.06 -12.49
CA TRP A 126 5.38 5.78 -11.95
C TRP A 126 5.02 4.78 -13.06
N VAL A 127 4.30 5.23 -14.10
CA VAL A 127 4.00 4.41 -15.28
C VAL A 127 5.28 4.00 -16.01
N LEU A 128 6.19 4.94 -16.24
CA LEU A 128 7.49 4.70 -16.88
C LEU A 128 8.31 3.66 -16.12
N ALA A 129 8.40 3.76 -14.79
CA ALA A 129 9.11 2.80 -13.95
C ALA A 129 8.60 1.36 -14.17
N GLY A 130 7.28 1.17 -14.18
CA GLY A 130 6.65 -0.14 -14.43
C GLY A 130 6.91 -0.68 -15.83
N LEU A 131 6.76 0.15 -16.87
CA LEU A 131 7.02 -0.24 -18.26
C LEU A 131 8.50 -0.58 -18.47
N ASN A 132 9.41 0.25 -17.96
CA ASN A 132 10.86 0.05 -18.07
C ASN A 132 11.36 -1.18 -17.32
N PHE A 133 10.71 -1.57 -16.22
CA PHE A 133 11.00 -2.82 -15.53
C PHE A 133 10.57 -4.01 -16.38
N ARG A 134 9.39 -3.96 -17.00
CA ARG A 134 8.90 -5.04 -17.87
C ARG A 134 9.78 -5.29 -19.10
N GLN A 135 10.45 -4.26 -19.63
CA GLN A 135 11.43 -4.42 -20.71
C GLN A 135 12.61 -5.36 -20.35
N ARG A 136 12.86 -5.63 -19.06
CA ARG A 136 13.90 -6.59 -18.63
C ARG A 136 13.57 -8.04 -19.01
N PHE A 137 12.30 -8.37 -19.25
CA PHE A 137 11.87 -9.73 -19.60
C PHE A 137 12.03 -10.04 -21.09
N ASN A 138 12.48 -9.08 -21.91
CA ASN A 138 12.68 -9.27 -23.35
C ASN A 138 13.72 -10.34 -23.70
N SER A 139 14.64 -10.63 -22.79
CA SER A 139 15.61 -11.71 -22.96
C SER A 139 15.04 -13.10 -22.65
N VAL A 140 13.91 -13.18 -21.93
CA VAL A 140 13.38 -14.42 -21.36
C VAL A 140 12.25 -15.00 -22.21
N THR A 141 11.39 -14.16 -22.79
CA THR A 141 10.23 -14.59 -23.58
C THR A 141 10.33 -14.13 -25.02
N LYS A 142 10.28 -15.08 -25.97
CA LYS A 142 10.41 -14.83 -27.41
C LYS A 142 9.11 -15.08 -28.21
N SER A 143 7.96 -15.15 -27.55
CA SER A 143 6.70 -15.25 -28.30
C SER A 143 6.44 -13.98 -29.11
N LEU A 144 5.85 -14.12 -30.30
CA LEU A 144 5.56 -12.99 -31.19
C LEU A 144 4.68 -11.94 -30.50
N GLU A 145 3.63 -12.38 -29.82
CA GLU A 145 2.74 -11.50 -29.03
C GLU A 145 3.51 -10.67 -28.00
N PHE A 146 4.46 -11.29 -27.30
CA PHE A 146 5.28 -10.59 -26.31
C PHE A 146 6.20 -9.56 -26.97
N LEU A 147 6.82 -9.91 -28.10
CA LEU A 147 7.71 -9.00 -28.83
C LEU A 147 6.96 -7.78 -29.40
N GLU A 148 5.76 -7.99 -29.96
CA GLU A 148 4.90 -6.90 -30.43
C GLU A 148 4.48 -5.98 -29.28
N LYS A 149 4.03 -6.57 -28.17
CA LYS A 149 3.69 -5.82 -26.95
C LYS A 149 4.88 -5.04 -26.40
N SER A 150 6.06 -5.65 -26.37
CA SER A 150 7.28 -4.98 -25.92
C SER A 150 7.65 -3.79 -26.81
N LYS A 151 7.48 -3.91 -28.13
CA LYS A 151 7.75 -2.82 -29.07
C LYS A 151 6.79 -1.64 -28.84
N ALA A 152 5.50 -1.93 -28.73
CA ALA A 152 4.49 -0.91 -28.44
C ALA A 152 4.74 -0.22 -27.08
N GLU A 153 5.21 -0.96 -26.08
CA GLU A 153 5.58 -0.39 -24.77
C GLU A 153 6.80 0.51 -24.86
N LYS A 154 7.77 0.19 -25.71
CA LYS A 154 8.94 1.05 -25.94
C LYS A 154 8.55 2.37 -26.60
N GLU A 155 7.71 2.33 -27.63
CA GLU A 155 7.15 3.54 -28.25
C GLU A 155 6.37 4.39 -27.24
N LYS A 156 5.62 3.73 -26.34
CA LYS A 156 4.92 4.40 -25.24
C LYS A 156 5.88 5.02 -24.22
N ILE A 157 6.99 4.37 -23.87
CA ILE A 157 8.03 4.91 -22.98
C ILE A 157 8.61 6.21 -23.58
N ASP A 158 8.96 6.19 -24.87
CA ASP A 158 9.53 7.34 -25.55
C ASP A 158 8.54 8.51 -25.59
N LYS A 159 7.25 8.22 -25.85
CA LYS A 159 6.19 9.23 -25.80
C LYS A 159 6.01 9.82 -24.41
N LEU A 160 5.86 8.99 -23.38
CA LEU A 160 5.64 9.46 -22.00
C LEU A 160 6.81 10.29 -21.48
N THR A 161 8.04 10.00 -21.93
CA THR A 161 9.22 10.81 -21.61
C THR A 161 9.09 12.21 -22.19
N LYS A 162 8.69 12.33 -23.47
CA LYS A 162 8.43 13.62 -24.11
C LYS A 162 7.27 14.37 -23.47
N ASP A 163 6.19 13.66 -23.11
CA ASP A 163 5.03 14.26 -22.44
C ASP A 163 5.45 14.95 -21.12
N ILE A 164 6.42 14.39 -20.36
CA ILE A 164 7.02 15.05 -19.19
C ILE A 164 7.78 16.32 -19.60
N GLU A 165 8.65 16.23 -20.61
CA GLU A 165 9.48 17.35 -21.08
C GLU A 165 8.67 18.53 -21.62
N GLU A 166 7.47 18.23 -22.14
CA GLU A 166 6.55 19.21 -22.69
C GLU A 166 5.71 19.93 -21.62
N THR A 167 5.70 19.46 -20.37
CA THR A 167 4.99 20.16 -19.27
C THR A 167 5.59 21.53 -18.98
N ASP A 168 4.73 22.48 -18.58
CA ASP A 168 5.15 23.84 -18.24
C ASP A 168 6.06 23.84 -17.00
N LEU A 169 5.73 23.01 -16.00
CA LEU A 169 6.54 22.81 -14.83
C LEU A 169 7.94 22.33 -15.22
N PHE A 170 8.08 21.26 -16.00
CA PHE A 170 9.40 20.76 -16.39
C PHE A 170 10.21 21.83 -17.10
N LYS A 171 9.62 22.54 -18.07
CA LYS A 171 10.31 23.63 -18.80
C LYS A 171 10.83 24.72 -17.87
N SER A 172 10.07 25.08 -16.84
CA SER A 172 10.41 26.10 -15.84
C SER A 172 11.48 25.68 -14.82
N LEU A 173 11.73 24.37 -14.64
CA LEU A 173 12.69 23.87 -13.66
C LEU A 173 14.13 24.27 -13.99
N LYS A 174 14.93 24.45 -12.94
CA LYS A 174 16.38 24.63 -13.02
C LYS A 174 17.02 23.35 -13.59
N PRO A 175 18.19 23.44 -14.27
CA PRO A 175 18.89 22.27 -14.80
C PRO A 175 19.09 21.14 -13.77
N LYS A 176 19.53 21.49 -12.55
CA LYS A 176 19.71 20.53 -11.45
C LYS A 176 18.46 19.70 -11.11
N ASP A 177 17.26 20.26 -11.32
CA ASP A 177 16.00 19.63 -10.96
C ASP A 177 15.43 18.83 -12.13
N LYS A 178 15.67 19.28 -13.37
CA LYS A 178 15.46 18.47 -14.58
C LYS A 178 16.31 17.20 -14.54
N ASP A 179 17.58 17.31 -14.13
CA ASP A 179 18.48 16.17 -14.00
C ASP A 179 17.96 15.12 -13.01
N LYS A 180 17.30 15.53 -11.92
CA LYS A 180 16.68 14.59 -10.97
C LYS A 180 15.52 13.83 -11.59
N ILE A 181 14.72 14.47 -12.44
CA ILE A 181 13.65 13.81 -13.19
C ILE A 181 14.25 12.83 -14.21
N TYR A 182 15.28 13.23 -14.96
CA TYR A 182 15.98 12.32 -15.85
C TYR A 182 16.61 11.13 -15.13
N ASN A 183 17.21 11.37 -13.96
CA ASN A 183 17.74 10.30 -13.11
C ASN A 183 16.64 9.34 -12.66
N ALA A 184 15.44 9.82 -12.35
CA ALA A 184 14.30 8.96 -12.03
C ALA A 184 13.85 8.11 -13.24
N ILE A 185 13.78 8.71 -14.44
CA ILE A 185 13.47 8.01 -15.69
C ILE A 185 14.50 6.91 -15.97
N ASN A 186 15.78 7.26 -15.97
CA ASN A 186 16.90 6.35 -16.25
C ASN A 186 17.05 5.27 -15.17
N GLY A 187 16.86 5.66 -13.90
CA GLY A 187 16.88 4.78 -12.74
C GLY A 187 15.63 3.90 -12.62
N LYS A 188 14.60 4.12 -13.46
CA LYS A 188 13.35 3.35 -13.49
C LYS A 188 12.58 3.41 -12.17
N HIS A 189 12.55 4.59 -11.56
CA HIS A 189 11.82 4.85 -10.33
C HIS A 189 11.08 6.18 -10.40
N TYR A 190 10.27 6.44 -9.38
CA TYR A 190 9.47 7.67 -9.23
C TYR A 190 9.71 8.33 -7.87
N TYR A 191 10.81 7.96 -7.20
CA TYR A 191 11.20 8.42 -5.86
C TYR A 191 11.69 9.86 -5.87
N ILE A 192 10.80 10.78 -6.22
CA ILE A 192 11.01 12.21 -6.16
C ILE A 192 9.76 12.88 -5.57
N MET A 193 9.90 14.10 -5.10
CA MET A 193 8.79 14.97 -4.70
C MET A 193 9.09 16.41 -5.10
N PHE A 194 8.06 17.25 -5.13
CA PHE A 194 8.21 18.68 -5.38
C PHE A 194 8.06 19.47 -4.08
N VAL A 195 9.09 20.20 -3.68
CA VAL A 195 9.11 21.06 -2.48
C VAL A 195 9.51 22.46 -2.91
N ASP A 196 8.67 23.46 -2.66
CA ASP A 196 8.95 24.87 -2.98
C ASP A 196 9.46 25.11 -4.42
N ASN A 197 8.87 24.38 -5.38
CA ASN A 197 9.23 24.35 -6.80
C ASN A 197 10.63 23.79 -7.14
N GLU A 198 11.29 23.14 -6.18
CA GLU A 198 12.45 22.31 -6.42
C GLU A 198 12.06 20.82 -6.44
N VAL A 199 12.87 20.00 -7.11
CA VAL A 199 12.71 18.55 -7.12
C VAL A 199 13.60 17.97 -6.03
N LYS A 200 13.05 17.17 -5.12
CA LYS A 200 13.81 16.44 -4.10
C LYS A 200 13.78 14.96 -4.44
N GLY A 201 14.95 14.32 -4.47
CA GLY A 201 15.05 12.85 -4.58
C GLY A 201 14.76 12.19 -3.23
N LEU A 202 14.17 11.01 -3.26
CA LEU A 202 13.83 10.21 -2.08
C LEU A 202 14.62 8.90 -2.06
N GLY A 203 15.11 8.51 -0.88
CA GLY A 203 15.97 7.34 -0.67
C GLY A 203 15.32 5.96 -0.82
N GLY A 204 14.03 5.90 -1.11
CA GLY A 204 13.28 4.65 -1.33
C GLY A 204 11.93 4.63 -0.61
N PHE A 205 11.33 3.44 -0.49
CA PHE A 205 9.98 3.27 0.07
C PHE A 205 9.83 3.78 1.50
N GLN A 206 10.89 3.73 2.30
CA GLN A 206 10.87 4.28 3.65
C GLN A 206 10.55 5.78 3.62
N GLU A 207 11.30 6.55 2.82
CA GLU A 207 11.06 7.97 2.68
C GLU A 207 9.71 8.27 2.00
N LEU A 208 9.19 7.40 1.12
CA LEU A 208 7.84 7.59 0.58
C LEU A 208 6.77 7.56 1.69
N ILE A 209 6.92 6.65 2.66
CA ILE A 209 6.01 6.53 3.80
C ILE A 209 6.22 7.67 4.81
N ASP A 210 7.45 8.06 5.08
CA ASP A 210 7.74 9.19 5.96
C ASP A 210 7.10 10.47 5.41
N ASN A 211 7.19 10.70 4.09
CA ASN A 211 6.54 11.82 3.41
C ASN A 211 5.01 11.69 3.32
N ALA A 212 4.47 10.51 3.63
CA ALA A 212 3.04 10.36 3.89
C ALA A 212 2.66 10.88 5.30
N GLY A 213 3.55 11.57 6.03
CA GLY A 213 3.24 12.15 7.34
C GLY A 213 3.23 11.13 8.47
N VAL A 214 3.85 9.97 8.26
CA VAL A 214 4.04 8.96 9.29
C VAL A 214 5.20 9.40 10.18
N VAL A 215 4.94 9.63 11.47
CA VAL A 215 5.87 10.30 12.40
C VAL A 215 6.56 9.34 13.38
N THR A 216 6.16 8.08 13.41
CA THR A 216 6.65 7.13 14.42
C THR A 216 7.93 6.45 13.96
N ASN A 217 9.01 6.59 14.75
CA ASN A 217 10.29 5.88 14.58
C ASN A 217 10.14 4.35 14.42
N SER A 218 9.04 3.78 14.92
CA SER A 218 8.71 2.35 14.78
C SER A 218 8.42 1.93 13.34
N ILE A 219 8.01 2.83 12.44
CA ILE A 219 7.70 2.52 11.04
C ILE A 219 8.95 2.53 10.16
N GLY A 220 10.00 3.25 10.57
CA GLY A 220 11.34 3.25 9.96
C GLY A 220 11.95 1.87 9.76
N GLN A 221 11.63 0.95 10.67
CA GLN A 221 12.14 -0.42 10.65
C GLN A 221 11.16 -1.42 10.04
N LEU A 222 9.89 -1.04 9.83
CA LEU A 222 8.88 -1.95 9.28
C LEU A 222 9.22 -2.38 7.86
N TYR A 223 9.68 -1.48 7.00
CA TYR A 223 10.08 -1.85 5.64
C TYR A 223 11.22 -2.89 5.65
N THR A 224 12.23 -2.68 6.50
CA THR A 224 13.33 -3.63 6.68
C THR A 224 12.86 -4.95 7.26
N TYR A 225 12.00 -4.92 8.30
CA TYR A 225 11.40 -6.09 8.91
C TYR A 225 10.61 -6.92 7.89
N TYR A 226 9.71 -6.30 7.13
CA TYR A 226 8.94 -6.98 6.09
C TYR A 226 9.84 -7.51 4.96
N SER A 227 10.92 -6.78 4.63
CA SER A 227 11.89 -7.23 3.63
C SER A 227 12.66 -8.48 4.09
N LEU A 228 12.98 -8.61 5.38
CA LEU A 228 13.61 -9.82 5.94
C LEU A 228 12.71 -11.05 5.83
N SER A 229 11.38 -10.87 5.96
CA SER A 229 10.39 -11.93 5.80
C SER A 229 10.12 -12.30 4.33
N SER A 230 10.40 -11.41 3.36
CA SER A 230 10.20 -11.71 1.94
C SER A 230 11.29 -12.59 1.31
N HIS A 231 12.40 -12.81 1.99
CA HIS A 231 13.55 -13.59 1.51
C HIS A 231 13.81 -14.78 2.43
N PRO A 232 14.36 -15.91 1.93
CA PRO A 232 14.76 -17.05 2.76
C PRO A 232 16.04 -16.74 3.55
N SER A 233 15.98 -15.71 4.39
CA SER A 233 17.03 -15.35 5.32
C SER A 233 17.09 -16.41 6.44
N ASN A 234 18.24 -16.52 7.12
CA ASN A 234 18.29 -17.39 8.30
C ASN A 234 17.21 -17.02 9.33
N VAL A 235 16.88 -15.72 9.43
CA VAL A 235 15.80 -15.18 10.27
C VAL A 235 14.44 -15.72 9.90
N SER A 236 14.05 -15.63 8.62
CA SER A 236 12.78 -16.17 8.17
C SER A 236 12.71 -17.69 8.36
N VAL A 237 13.83 -18.42 8.19
CA VAL A 237 13.83 -19.88 8.35
C VAL A 237 13.58 -20.30 9.80
N PHE A 238 14.23 -19.67 10.78
CA PHE A 238 13.97 -20.03 12.18
C PHE A 238 12.58 -19.57 12.66
N GLN A 239 12.09 -18.41 12.19
CA GLN A 239 10.72 -17.96 12.46
C GLN A 239 9.68 -18.93 11.86
N PHE A 240 9.94 -19.46 10.66
CA PHE A 240 9.11 -20.48 10.04
C PHE A 240 9.10 -21.77 10.85
N GLY A 241 10.26 -22.21 11.34
CA GLY A 241 10.37 -23.38 12.20
C GLY A 241 9.56 -23.24 13.50
N GLY A 242 9.61 -22.05 14.11
CA GLY A 242 8.91 -21.76 15.36
C GLY A 242 7.38 -21.90 15.28
N MET A 243 6.77 -21.82 14.09
CA MET A 243 5.32 -21.98 13.95
C MET A 243 4.81 -23.40 14.25
N PHE A 244 5.70 -24.39 14.22
CA PHE A 244 5.38 -25.81 14.46
C PHE A 244 5.64 -26.24 15.90
N GLU A 245 6.12 -25.36 16.76
CA GLU A 245 6.39 -25.63 18.17
C GLU A 245 5.09 -25.56 18.99
N THR A 246 4.83 -26.55 19.84
CA THR A 246 3.52 -26.73 20.51
C THR A 246 3.19 -25.71 21.60
N ASP A 247 4.20 -25.01 22.12
CA ASP A 247 4.05 -24.05 23.24
C ASP A 247 4.25 -22.59 22.80
N ASN A 248 4.29 -22.33 21.49
CA ASN A 248 4.65 -21.02 20.97
C ASN A 248 3.45 -20.05 20.91
N THR A 249 3.18 -19.38 22.02
CA THR A 249 2.22 -18.26 22.09
C THR A 249 2.62 -17.09 21.19
N ASP A 250 3.91 -16.94 20.87
CA ASP A 250 4.43 -15.82 20.08
C ASP A 250 3.88 -15.84 18.64
N ASN A 251 3.34 -16.96 18.14
CA ASN A 251 2.81 -17.00 16.78
C ASN A 251 1.58 -16.08 16.63
N PHE A 252 0.65 -16.10 17.58
CA PHE A 252 -0.50 -15.19 17.55
C PHE A 252 -0.06 -13.75 17.73
N ASP A 253 0.85 -13.48 18.66
CA ASP A 253 1.36 -12.12 18.91
C ASP A 253 2.08 -11.55 17.69
N ASN A 254 2.87 -12.37 16.98
CA ASN A 254 3.51 -11.97 15.73
C ASN A 254 2.47 -11.66 14.65
N VAL A 255 1.45 -12.50 14.48
CA VAL A 255 0.35 -12.23 13.54
C VAL A 255 -0.36 -10.93 13.93
N ASN A 256 -0.70 -10.76 15.20
CA ASN A 256 -1.39 -9.59 15.72
C ASN A 256 -0.57 -8.30 15.50
N PHE A 257 0.73 -8.32 15.82
CA PHE A 257 1.64 -7.21 15.56
C PHE A 257 1.66 -6.81 14.08
N ASN A 258 1.77 -7.80 13.20
CA ASN A 258 1.77 -7.58 11.76
C ASN A 258 0.47 -6.92 11.28
N LEU A 259 -0.68 -7.49 11.67
CA LEU A 259 -2.00 -7.01 11.27
C LEU A 259 -2.32 -5.62 11.84
N SER A 260 -1.96 -5.36 13.10
CA SER A 260 -2.07 -4.04 13.72
C SER A 260 -1.35 -2.97 12.89
N ASN A 261 -0.16 -3.27 12.37
CA ASN A 261 0.55 -2.36 11.47
C ASN A 261 -0.13 -2.23 10.10
N ALA A 262 -0.66 -3.33 9.56
CA ALA A 262 -1.42 -3.31 8.31
C ALA A 262 -2.66 -2.40 8.41
N PHE A 263 -3.45 -2.52 9.48
CA PHE A 263 -4.64 -1.69 9.68
C PHE A 263 -4.32 -0.21 9.84
N LYS A 264 -3.22 0.12 10.53
CA LYS A 264 -2.68 1.51 10.60
C LYS A 264 -2.34 2.04 9.22
N LEU A 265 -1.62 1.26 8.40
CA LEU A 265 -1.30 1.62 7.02
C LEU A 265 -2.54 1.79 6.15
N VAL A 266 -3.55 0.93 6.29
CA VAL A 266 -4.83 1.08 5.56
C VAL A 266 -5.59 2.34 6.02
N GLY A 267 -5.58 2.65 7.31
CA GLY A 267 -6.14 3.90 7.82
C GLY A 267 -5.48 5.13 7.17
N VAL A 268 -4.14 5.11 7.05
CA VAL A 268 -3.36 6.13 6.35
C VAL A 268 -3.73 6.21 4.87
N PHE A 269 -3.87 5.07 4.19
CA PHE A 269 -4.35 5.02 2.81
C PHE A 269 -5.75 5.63 2.65
N ILE A 270 -6.69 5.27 3.52
CA ILE A 270 -8.07 5.81 3.49
C ILE A 270 -8.07 7.32 3.68
N ALA A 271 -7.32 7.83 4.67
CA ALA A 271 -7.18 9.26 4.93
C ALA A 271 -6.66 10.01 3.69
N ASP A 272 -5.68 9.42 3.00
CA ASP A 272 -5.11 9.97 1.79
C ASP A 272 -6.03 9.84 0.57
N TYR A 273 -6.78 8.74 0.50
CA TYR A 273 -7.78 8.53 -0.53
C TYR A 273 -8.89 9.58 -0.46
N ILE A 274 -9.33 9.95 0.73
CA ILE A 274 -10.30 11.04 0.96
C ILE A 274 -9.77 12.39 0.44
N LYS A 275 -8.47 12.67 0.59
CA LYS A 275 -7.88 13.90 0.04
C LYS A 275 -7.96 13.96 -1.49
N VAL A 276 -7.86 12.80 -2.15
CA VAL A 276 -7.97 12.69 -3.62
C VAL A 276 -9.44 12.67 -4.05
N PHE A 277 -10.31 12.03 -3.28
CA PHE A 277 -11.74 11.88 -3.55
C PHE A 277 -12.58 12.34 -2.34
N PRO A 278 -12.83 13.66 -2.18
CA PRO A 278 -13.43 14.21 -0.97
C PRO A 278 -14.82 13.65 -0.61
N PHE A 279 -15.60 13.19 -1.59
CA PHE A 279 -16.92 12.59 -1.35
C PHE A 279 -16.84 11.33 -0.46
N VAL A 280 -15.68 10.66 -0.40
CA VAL A 280 -15.47 9.47 0.42
C VAL A 280 -15.56 9.80 1.92
N SER A 281 -15.30 11.06 2.31
CA SER A 281 -15.51 11.51 3.69
C SER A 281 -16.93 11.28 4.18
N VAL A 282 -17.94 11.58 3.35
CA VAL A 282 -19.36 11.38 3.66
C VAL A 282 -19.65 9.89 3.89
N MET A 283 -19.01 9.00 3.14
CA MET A 283 -19.17 7.55 3.30
C MET A 283 -18.50 7.03 4.58
N LEU A 284 -17.42 7.66 5.02
CA LEU A 284 -16.78 7.34 6.30
C LEU A 284 -17.65 7.83 7.46
N GLU A 285 -18.23 9.02 7.35
CA GLU A 285 -19.15 9.56 8.35
C GLU A 285 -20.46 8.80 8.46
N SER A 286 -20.85 8.05 7.42
CA SER A 286 -22.04 7.19 7.44
C SER A 286 -21.80 5.79 8.03
N GLN A 287 -20.58 5.44 8.45
CA GLN A 287 -20.33 4.18 9.16
C GLN A 287 -20.88 4.25 10.60
N SER A 288 -20.92 3.10 11.29
CA SER A 288 -21.19 3.12 12.73
C SER A 288 -20.13 3.96 13.46
N GLU A 289 -20.47 4.49 14.64
CA GLU A 289 -19.55 5.32 15.41
C GLU A 289 -18.23 4.58 15.70
N ILE A 290 -18.31 3.30 16.07
CA ILE A 290 -17.15 2.45 16.37
C ILE A 290 -16.29 2.24 15.11
N ASP A 291 -16.88 1.79 13.99
CA ASP A 291 -16.14 1.52 12.75
C ASP A 291 -15.39 2.76 12.26
N ARG A 292 -16.07 3.92 12.32
CA ARG A 292 -15.49 5.21 11.97
C ARG A 292 -14.31 5.54 12.87
N ILE A 293 -14.44 5.33 14.18
CA ILE A 293 -13.37 5.62 15.15
C ILE A 293 -12.18 4.67 14.93
N VAL A 294 -12.40 3.37 14.72
CA VAL A 294 -11.34 2.39 14.44
C VAL A 294 -10.51 2.82 13.23
N ILE A 295 -11.17 3.19 12.11
CA ILE A 295 -10.48 3.65 10.90
C ILE A 295 -9.67 4.94 11.16
N LYS A 296 -10.29 5.94 11.80
CA LYS A 296 -9.66 7.24 12.08
C LYS A 296 -8.50 7.13 13.07
N LEU A 297 -8.65 6.31 14.11
CA LEU A 297 -7.67 6.18 15.17
C LEU A 297 -6.41 5.44 14.68
N ASN A 298 -6.58 4.40 13.87
CA ASN A 298 -5.45 3.69 13.25
C ASN A 298 -4.57 4.59 12.36
N ASN A 299 -5.16 5.54 11.63
CA ASN A 299 -4.39 6.60 10.95
C ASN A 299 -3.67 7.52 11.95
N SER A 300 -4.40 7.98 12.97
CA SER A 300 -3.92 8.98 13.93
C SER A 300 -2.79 8.46 14.84
N ILE A 301 -2.77 7.16 15.15
CA ILE A 301 -1.71 6.53 15.95
C ILE A 301 -0.33 6.71 15.29
N ILE A 302 -0.26 6.63 13.95
CA ILE A 302 1.02 6.65 13.23
C ILE A 302 1.35 7.98 12.57
N ARG A 303 0.35 8.85 12.37
CA ARG A 303 0.53 10.22 11.86
C ARG A 303 0.44 11.33 12.92
N GLY A 304 0.10 10.98 14.17
CA GLY A 304 -0.19 11.94 15.23
C GLY A 304 -1.64 12.47 15.17
N ARG A 305 -2.15 12.94 16.33
CA ARG A 305 -3.56 13.38 16.49
C ARG A 305 -3.90 14.64 15.68
N GLU A 306 -2.92 15.43 15.27
CA GLU A 306 -3.11 16.64 14.46
C GLU A 306 -3.48 16.32 13.00
N ASN A 307 -3.25 15.07 12.57
CA ASN A 307 -3.60 14.54 11.25
C ASN A 307 -4.89 13.70 11.26
N LEU A 308 -5.77 13.92 12.25
CA LEU A 308 -7.16 13.47 12.18
C LEU A 308 -7.73 13.94 10.84
N ILE A 309 -8.26 13.01 10.06
CA ILE A 309 -8.84 13.25 8.72
C ILE A 309 -9.73 14.50 8.81
N GLN A 310 -9.23 15.63 8.31
CA GLN A 310 -9.99 16.85 8.06
C GLN A 310 -10.71 16.71 6.73
#